data_AF-B1XWW3-F1
#
_entry.id   AF-B1XWW3-F1
#
_cell.length_a   1.000
_cell.length_b   1.000
_cell.length_c   1.000
_cell.angle_alpha   90.00
_cell.angle_beta   90.00
_cell.angle_gamma   90.00
#
_symmetry.space_group_name_H-M   'P 1'
#
loop_
_entity.id
_entity.type
_entity.pdbx_description
1 polymer ?
#
loop_
_entity_poly.entity_id
_entity_poly.type
_entity_poly.pdbx_seq_one_letter_code
_entity_poly.pdbx_strand_id
1 'polypeptide(L)'
;MNLSRFFTLAELTHSNTAKAEGIDNQPTTTEIEALRALCTAVLDPLREAIGKPIKVTSGYRGPVLNRRVKGAAKSQHLRGEAADLQSPGTAVLALFKRVIRLGLPFDQLIYEVNGASKWVHVSHSRGGNAGEILLGKFDAAGKVTYPRLTAEQALALTEPRSRARAVEPEFVEMADEPPRAVRKARSAKTVAPAPETAPAPAAKKAPTKKVAAQQAPAKKAPAKKVAARKAAAPKP
;
A
#
# COMPACT_ATOMS: atom_id res chain seq x y z
N MET A 1 17.49 -9.83 -6.03
CA MET A 1 17.88 -8.63 -6.81
C MET A 1 18.05 -7.46 -5.86
N ASN A 2 19.14 -6.70 -6.00
CA ASN A 2 19.35 -5.48 -5.21
C ASN A 2 18.56 -4.33 -5.83
N LEU A 3 17.86 -3.57 -4.99
CA LEU A 3 17.19 -2.34 -5.39
C LEU A 3 18.11 -1.14 -5.24
N SER A 4 18.92 -1.11 -4.18
CA SER A 4 19.86 -0.04 -3.87
C SER A 4 21.11 -0.59 -3.17
N ARG A 5 21.91 0.28 -2.54
CA ARG A 5 23.13 -0.12 -1.82
C ARG A 5 22.83 -1.06 -0.65
N PHE A 6 21.70 -0.86 0.03
CA PHE A 6 21.39 -1.54 1.28
C PHE A 6 20.11 -2.38 1.28
N PHE A 7 19.26 -2.23 0.26
CA PHE A 7 17.95 -2.86 0.22
C PHE A 7 17.79 -3.74 -1.01
N THR A 8 17.13 -4.87 -0.82
CA THR A 8 16.83 -5.85 -1.85
C THR A 8 15.34 -5.89 -2.17
N LEU A 9 15.00 -6.41 -3.35
CA LEU A 9 13.60 -6.61 -3.72
C LEU A 9 12.89 -7.56 -2.73
N ALA A 10 13.59 -8.61 -2.30
CA ALA A 10 13.04 -9.60 -1.38
C ALA A 10 12.61 -8.97 -0.05
N GLU A 11 13.43 -8.07 0.51
CA GLU A 11 13.07 -7.32 1.73
C GLU A 11 11.86 -6.42 1.52
N LEU A 12 11.78 -5.74 0.37
CA LEU A 12 10.71 -4.79 0.06
C LEU A 12 9.42 -5.49 -0.37
N THR A 13 9.44 -6.77 -0.75
CA THR A 13 8.24 -7.55 -1.08
C THR A 13 7.87 -8.56 0.01
N HIS A 14 8.68 -8.68 1.07
CA HIS A 14 8.43 -9.61 2.15
C HIS A 14 7.12 -9.28 2.87
N SER A 15 6.33 -10.32 3.10
CA SER A 15 5.10 -10.21 3.87
C SER A 15 4.83 -11.54 4.57
N ASN A 16 4.69 -11.48 5.90
CA ASN A 16 4.37 -12.65 6.71
C ASN A 16 2.96 -13.16 6.38
N THR A 17 2.01 -12.25 6.13
CA THR A 17 0.64 -12.61 5.71
C THR A 17 0.64 -13.30 4.36
N ALA A 18 1.39 -12.76 3.38
CA ALA A 18 1.46 -13.34 2.05
C ALA A 18 2.08 -14.75 2.09
N LYS A 19 3.15 -14.92 2.87
CA LYS A 19 3.77 -16.23 3.06
C LYS A 19 2.84 -17.22 3.75
N ALA A 20 2.14 -16.81 4.80
CA ALA A 20 1.23 -17.67 5.55
C ALA A 20 0.00 -18.09 4.73
N GLU A 21 -0.48 -17.23 3.83
CA GLU A 21 -1.69 -17.46 3.04
C GLU A 21 -1.42 -17.83 1.58
N GLY A 22 -0.15 -18.00 1.19
CA GLY A 22 0.25 -18.31 -0.19
C GLY A 22 -0.16 -17.24 -1.19
N ILE A 23 -0.22 -15.97 -0.77
CA ILE A 23 -0.55 -14.85 -1.65
C ILE A 23 0.70 -14.47 -2.45
N ASP A 24 0.56 -14.41 -3.77
CA ASP A 24 1.60 -13.86 -4.63
C ASP A 24 1.71 -12.33 -4.45
N ASN A 25 2.88 -11.89 -4.01
CA ASN A 25 3.22 -10.47 -3.79
C ASN A 25 4.36 -10.01 -4.71
N GLN A 26 4.43 -10.54 -5.94
CA GLN A 26 5.41 -10.11 -6.93
C GLN A 26 5.03 -8.76 -7.58
N PRO A 27 5.92 -7.75 -7.55
CA PRO A 27 5.72 -6.50 -8.27
C PRO A 27 6.06 -6.64 -9.76
N THR A 28 5.48 -5.76 -10.57
CA THR A 28 5.87 -5.57 -11.97
C THR A 28 7.13 -4.71 -12.07
N THR A 29 7.71 -4.63 -13.27
CA THR A 29 8.86 -3.75 -13.55
C THR A 29 8.61 -2.30 -13.13
N THR A 30 7.39 -1.78 -13.30
CA THR A 30 7.05 -0.41 -12.91
C THR A 30 7.18 -0.19 -11.41
N GLU A 31 6.65 -1.11 -10.59
CA GLU A 31 6.75 -0.98 -9.14
C GLU A 31 8.17 -1.27 -8.65
N ILE A 32 8.93 -2.14 -9.33
CA ILE A 32 10.36 -2.36 -9.04
C ILE A 32 11.15 -1.05 -9.21
N GLU A 33 10.93 -0.31 -10.29
CA GLU A 33 11.62 0.98 -10.50
C GLU A 33 11.17 2.04 -9.48
N ALA A 34 9.91 2.02 -9.05
CA ALA A 34 9.43 2.90 -7.98
C ALA A 34 10.10 2.56 -6.63
N LEU A 35 10.19 1.27 -6.29
CA LEU A 35 10.87 0.80 -5.08
C LEU A 35 12.35 1.18 -5.10
N ARG A 36 13.02 1.03 -6.24
CA ARG A 36 14.41 1.47 -6.43
C ARG A 36 14.55 2.97 -6.19
N ALA A 37 13.64 3.79 -6.71
CA ALA A 37 13.65 5.24 -6.50
C ALA A 37 13.45 5.58 -5.00
N LEU A 38 12.49 4.95 -4.32
CA LEU A 38 12.29 5.11 -2.87
C LEU A 38 13.55 4.72 -2.08
N CYS A 39 14.16 3.58 -2.40
CA CYS A 39 15.34 3.10 -1.69
C CYS A 39 16.54 4.05 -1.87
N THR A 40 16.79 4.49 -3.10
CA THR A 40 17.94 5.36 -3.41
C THR A 40 17.77 6.79 -2.92
N ALA A 41 16.57 7.36 -3.02
CA ALA A 41 16.32 8.76 -2.64
C ALA A 41 16.11 8.95 -1.14
N VAL A 42 15.58 7.94 -0.44
CA VAL A 42 15.17 8.07 0.96
C VAL A 42 15.86 7.05 1.87
N LEU A 43 15.71 5.75 1.59
CA LEU A 43 16.08 4.73 2.57
C LEU A 43 17.60 4.57 2.73
N ASP A 44 18.36 4.62 1.64
CA ASP A 44 19.83 4.54 1.65
C ASP A 44 20.43 5.73 2.43
N PRO A 45 20.11 7.02 2.10
CA PRO A 45 20.58 8.16 2.89
C PRO A 45 20.17 8.09 4.35
N LEU A 46 18.95 7.63 4.64
CA LEU A 46 18.47 7.47 6.01
C LEU A 46 19.30 6.44 6.78
N ARG A 47 19.58 5.28 6.17
CA ARG A 47 20.38 4.21 6.77
C ARG A 47 21.83 4.66 6.99
N GLU A 48 22.43 5.35 6.04
CA GLU A 48 23.78 5.93 6.17
C GLU A 48 23.85 6.93 7.33
N ALA A 49 22.89 7.85 7.40
CA ALA A 49 22.86 8.90 8.40
C ALA A 49 22.56 8.41 9.83
N ILE A 50 21.95 7.23 9.98
CA ILE A 50 21.71 6.59 11.28
C ILE A 50 22.85 5.66 11.66
N GLY A 51 23.56 5.08 10.67
CA GLY A 51 24.65 4.13 10.90
C GLY A 51 24.19 2.79 11.48
N LYS A 52 22.87 2.49 11.44
CA LYS A 52 22.27 1.24 11.92
C LYS A 52 21.37 0.62 10.86
N PRO A 53 21.13 -0.70 10.90
CA PRO A 53 20.16 -1.34 10.01
C PRO A 53 18.76 -0.73 10.13
N ILE A 54 18.09 -0.59 8.99
CA ILE A 54 16.67 -0.24 8.90
C ILE A 54 15.95 -1.50 8.42
N LYS A 55 14.97 -1.95 9.20
CA LYS A 55 14.06 -3.03 8.86
C LYS A 55 12.86 -2.45 8.12
N VAL A 56 12.61 -2.96 6.92
CA VAL A 56 11.36 -2.73 6.21
C VAL A 56 10.36 -3.78 6.69
N THR A 57 9.28 -3.35 7.34
CA THR A 57 8.22 -4.25 7.81
C THR A 57 7.15 -4.46 6.74
N SER A 58 6.98 -3.49 5.84
CA SER A 58 6.10 -3.62 4.67
C SER A 58 6.60 -2.69 3.56
N GLY A 59 6.79 -3.20 2.35
CA GLY A 59 7.15 -2.40 1.17
C GLY A 59 6.05 -2.46 0.11
N TYR A 60 6.29 -3.15 -1.01
CA TYR A 60 5.24 -3.41 -1.98
C TYR A 60 4.14 -4.31 -1.41
N ARG A 61 2.89 -3.91 -1.65
CA ARG A 61 1.70 -4.74 -1.37
C ARG A 61 0.85 -4.83 -2.63
N GLY A 62 0.84 -5.99 -3.26
CA GLY A 62 -0.03 -6.28 -4.39
C GLY A 62 -1.53 -6.16 -4.01
N PRO A 63 -2.44 -6.02 -4.99
CA PRO A 63 -3.86 -5.76 -4.73
C PRO A 63 -4.54 -6.78 -3.82
N VAL A 64 -4.17 -8.06 -3.94
CA VAL A 64 -4.71 -9.15 -3.11
C VAL A 64 -4.25 -9.00 -1.66
N LEU A 65 -2.93 -8.84 -1.44
CA LEU A 65 -2.35 -8.65 -0.12
C LEU A 65 -2.90 -7.39 0.55
N ASN A 66 -2.91 -6.25 -0.16
CA ASN A 66 -3.39 -4.98 0.38
C ASN A 66 -4.85 -5.09 0.84
N ARG A 67 -5.71 -5.75 0.06
CA ARG A 67 -7.11 -6.01 0.46
C ARG A 67 -7.19 -6.94 1.67
N ARG A 68 -6.33 -7.96 1.74
CA ARG A 68 -6.29 -8.93 2.85
C ARG A 68 -5.92 -8.29 4.18
N VAL A 69 -4.96 -7.36 4.18
CA VAL A 69 -4.57 -6.58 5.37
C VAL A 69 -5.47 -5.38 5.64
N LYS A 70 -6.49 -5.15 4.80
CA LYS A 70 -7.42 -4.01 4.85
C LYS A 70 -6.73 -2.66 4.67
N GLY A 71 -5.66 -2.65 3.87
CA GLY A 71 -4.97 -1.44 3.45
C GLY A 71 -5.86 -0.53 2.60
N ALA A 72 -5.51 0.75 2.52
CA ALA A 72 -6.26 1.72 1.74
C ALA A 72 -6.24 1.37 0.24
N ALA A 73 -7.36 1.56 -0.45
CA ALA A 73 -7.50 1.24 -1.88
C ALA A 73 -6.57 2.08 -2.78
N LYS A 74 -6.17 3.28 -2.32
CA LYS A 74 -5.25 4.18 -3.02
C LYS A 74 -3.88 4.25 -2.34
N SER A 75 -3.49 3.20 -1.61
CA SER A 75 -2.21 3.16 -0.88
C SER A 75 -1.02 3.23 -1.83
N GLN A 76 0.04 3.95 -1.44
CA GLN A 76 1.28 4.03 -2.21
C GLN A 76 2.07 2.72 -2.20
N HIS A 77 1.81 1.82 -1.25
CA HIS A 77 2.38 0.46 -1.24
C HIS A 77 1.98 -0.35 -2.48
N LEU A 78 0.79 -0.11 -3.05
CA LEU A 78 0.33 -0.75 -4.29
C LEU A 78 1.16 -0.36 -5.51
N ARG A 79 1.85 0.79 -5.45
CA ARG A 79 2.63 1.36 -6.55
C ARG A 79 4.14 1.17 -6.36
N GLY A 80 4.56 0.50 -5.29
CA GLY A 80 5.98 0.39 -4.92
C GLY A 80 6.59 1.72 -4.47
N GLU A 81 5.75 2.68 -4.07
CA GLU A 81 6.19 4.04 -3.71
C GLU A 81 6.26 4.26 -2.20
N ALA A 82 6.02 3.24 -1.37
CA ALA A 82 6.06 3.37 0.09
C ALA A 82 6.69 2.19 0.81
N ALA A 83 7.20 2.49 2.00
CA ALA A 83 7.73 1.50 2.95
C ALA A 83 7.38 1.90 4.39
N ASP A 84 7.06 0.88 5.18
CA ASP A 84 6.92 0.95 6.63
C ASP A 84 8.22 0.50 7.28
N LEU A 85 8.76 1.33 8.18
CA LEU A 85 10.11 1.24 8.68
C LEU A 85 10.16 1.12 10.19
N GLN A 86 11.12 0.32 10.64
CA GLN A 86 11.62 0.28 12.02
C GLN A 86 13.15 0.17 11.98
N SER A 87 13.83 0.59 13.05
CA SER A 87 15.27 0.38 13.17
C SER A 87 15.57 -0.13 14.58
N PRO A 88 15.96 -1.41 14.73
CA PRO A 88 16.28 -1.98 16.03
C PRO A 88 17.28 -1.11 16.80
N GLY A 89 17.01 -0.87 18.08
CA GLY A 89 17.82 0.02 18.93
C GLY A 89 17.72 1.52 18.58
N THR A 90 16.73 1.91 17.79
CA THR A 90 16.39 3.31 17.51
C THR A 90 14.89 3.51 17.72
N ALA A 91 14.53 4.40 18.65
CA ALA A 91 13.12 4.74 18.87
C ALA A 91 12.46 5.20 17.56
N VAL A 92 11.25 4.72 17.28
CA VAL A 92 10.53 5.00 16.02
C VAL A 92 10.32 6.49 15.83
N LEU A 93 10.00 7.24 16.90
CA LEU A 93 9.91 8.70 16.82
C LEU A 93 11.24 9.35 16.45
N ALA A 94 12.38 8.81 16.90
CA ALA A 94 13.69 9.33 16.53
C ALA A 94 13.99 9.08 15.05
N LEU A 95 13.64 7.89 14.52
CA LEU A 95 13.71 7.55 13.11
C LEU A 95 12.88 8.53 12.26
N PHE A 96 11.62 8.76 12.64
CA PHE A 96 10.71 9.71 11.98
C PHE A 96 11.31 11.12 11.93
N LYS A 97 11.78 11.63 13.06
CA LYS A 97 12.42 12.96 13.12
C LYS A 97 13.72 13.02 12.32
N ARG A 98 14.43 11.92 12.18
CA ARG A 98 15.69 11.88 11.42
C ARG A 98 15.42 12.12 9.93
N VAL A 99 14.36 11.56 9.36
CA VAL A 99 13.93 11.84 7.97
C VAL A 99 13.72 13.34 7.75
N ILE A 100 13.00 14.00 8.67
CA ILE A 100 12.72 15.44 8.60
C ILE A 100 14.00 16.26 8.69
N ARG A 101 14.87 15.97 9.67
CA ARG A 101 16.11 16.74 9.87
C ARG A 101 17.09 16.64 8.71
N LEU A 102 17.06 15.52 7.98
CA LEU A 102 17.90 15.32 6.81
C LEU A 102 17.33 15.99 5.55
N GLY A 103 16.08 16.47 5.59
CA GLY A 103 15.43 17.05 4.41
C GLY A 103 15.25 16.03 3.28
N LEU A 104 15.04 14.75 3.61
CA LEU A 104 14.89 13.71 2.60
C LEU A 104 13.64 13.97 1.74
N PRO A 105 13.69 13.68 0.43
CA PRO A 105 12.56 13.90 -0.46
C PRO A 105 11.51 12.80 -0.23
N PHE A 106 10.42 13.12 0.48
CA PHE A 106 9.29 12.21 0.66
C PHE A 106 7.99 12.86 0.21
N ASP A 107 7.07 12.05 -0.32
CA ASP A 107 5.72 12.51 -0.63
C ASP A 107 4.88 12.57 0.66
N GLN A 108 4.87 11.48 1.44
CA GLN A 108 4.22 11.41 2.74
C GLN A 108 5.16 10.76 3.75
N LEU A 109 5.23 11.35 4.94
CA LEU A 109 5.93 10.82 6.10
C LEU A 109 4.96 10.75 7.27
N ILE A 110 4.67 9.54 7.75
CA ILE A 110 3.67 9.32 8.79
C ILE A 110 4.32 8.64 9.99
N TYR A 111 4.14 9.22 11.16
CA TYR A 111 4.39 8.52 12.41
C TYR A 111 3.14 7.73 12.81
N GLU A 112 3.14 6.41 12.64
CA GLU A 112 1.97 5.58 12.92
C GLU A 112 2.08 4.91 14.29
N VAL A 113 1.03 5.08 15.11
CA VAL A 113 0.95 4.55 16.47
C VAL A 113 -0.35 3.79 16.65
N ASN A 114 -0.26 2.46 16.69
CA ASN A 114 -1.37 1.56 16.99
C ASN A 114 -1.12 0.82 18.32
N GLY A 115 -1.67 1.37 19.41
CA GLY A 115 -1.45 0.83 20.75
C GLY A 115 0.03 0.83 21.12
N ALA A 116 0.59 -0.35 21.41
CA ALA A 116 2.01 -0.51 21.69
C ALA A 116 2.90 -0.55 20.43
N SER A 117 2.30 -0.74 19.24
CA SER A 117 3.02 -0.91 17.98
C SER A 117 3.19 0.42 17.27
N LYS A 118 4.41 0.69 16.80
CA LYS A 118 4.76 1.95 16.13
C LYS A 118 5.69 1.69 14.95
N TRP A 119 5.51 2.44 13.87
CA TRP A 119 6.41 2.42 12.71
C TRP A 119 6.43 3.79 12.03
N VAL A 120 7.41 3.97 11.14
CA VAL A 120 7.46 5.14 10.26
C VAL A 120 7.00 4.70 8.89
N HIS A 121 5.88 5.22 8.41
CA HIS A 121 5.52 5.11 7.01
C HIS A 121 6.22 6.23 6.24
N VAL A 122 6.90 5.89 5.16
CA VAL A 122 7.46 6.88 4.23
C VAL A 122 7.12 6.50 2.80
N SER A 123 6.71 7.49 2.01
CA SER A 123 6.49 7.34 0.58
C SER A 123 7.33 8.33 -0.23
N HIS A 124 7.60 7.94 -1.47
CA HIS A 124 8.35 8.74 -2.44
C HIS A 124 7.87 8.40 -3.85
N SER A 125 7.45 9.43 -4.58
CA SER A 125 7.05 9.33 -5.98
C SER A 125 8.09 9.95 -6.90
N ARG A 126 8.21 9.38 -8.10
CA ARG A 126 9.08 9.91 -9.17
C ARG A 126 8.49 11.17 -9.83
N GLY A 127 7.18 11.40 -9.69
CA GLY A 127 6.46 12.48 -10.37
C GLY A 127 6.35 13.78 -9.58
N GLY A 128 6.85 13.80 -8.34
CA GLY A 128 6.74 14.93 -7.42
C GLY A 128 6.37 14.45 -6.02
N ASN A 129 6.87 15.16 -5.00
CA ASN A 129 6.74 14.80 -3.60
C ASN A 129 6.14 15.98 -2.83
N ALA A 130 4.97 15.78 -2.23
CA ALA A 130 4.26 16.84 -1.52
C ALA A 130 4.90 17.24 -0.18
N GLY A 131 5.72 16.37 0.42
CA GLY A 131 6.34 16.63 1.72
C GLY A 131 5.35 16.63 2.88
N GLU A 132 4.26 15.87 2.79
CA GLU A 132 3.24 15.83 3.84
C GLU A 132 3.78 15.10 5.08
N ILE A 133 3.68 15.76 6.25
CA ILE A 133 4.04 15.15 7.53
C ILE A 133 2.76 14.89 8.32
N LEU A 134 2.56 13.64 8.72
CA LEU A 134 1.31 13.16 9.31
C LEU A 134 1.57 12.38 10.61
N LEU A 135 0.56 12.32 11.46
CA LEU A 135 0.55 11.48 12.66
C LEU A 135 -0.62 10.51 12.60
N GLY A 136 -0.37 9.23 12.37
CA GLY A 136 -1.37 8.17 12.31
C GLY A 136 -1.80 7.73 13.71
N LYS A 137 -3.01 8.10 14.13
CA LYS A 137 -3.61 7.64 15.41
C LYS A 137 -4.76 6.69 15.14
N PHE A 138 -4.67 5.50 15.73
CA PHE A 138 -5.71 4.48 15.67
C PHE A 138 -6.61 4.60 16.90
N ASP A 139 -7.92 4.66 16.70
CA ASP A 139 -8.89 4.59 17.79
C ASP A 139 -9.16 3.14 18.23
N ALA A 140 -9.90 2.97 19.33
CA ALA A 140 -10.27 1.64 19.85
C ALA A 140 -11.12 0.82 18.87
N ALA A 141 -11.75 1.45 17.88
CA ALA A 141 -12.52 0.80 16.83
C ALA A 141 -11.66 0.44 15.59
N GLY A 142 -10.36 0.77 15.60
CA GLY A 142 -9.42 0.54 14.51
C GLY A 142 -9.52 1.55 13.36
N LYS A 143 -10.22 2.67 13.55
CA LYS A 143 -10.23 3.79 12.60
C LYS A 143 -8.99 4.64 12.81
N VAL A 144 -8.29 4.92 11.72
CA VAL A 144 -7.10 5.76 11.72
C VAL A 144 -7.44 7.20 11.35
N THR A 145 -6.79 8.15 12.03
CA THR A 145 -6.82 9.57 11.71
C THR A 145 -5.41 10.04 11.38
N TYR A 146 -5.29 10.96 10.42
CA TYR A 146 -4.01 11.50 9.97
C TYR A 146 -3.99 13.04 10.06
N PRO A 147 -3.92 13.62 11.27
CA PRO A 147 -3.61 15.03 11.44
C PRO A 147 -2.29 15.40 10.74
N ARG A 148 -2.34 16.48 9.96
CA ARG A 148 -1.17 17.12 9.34
C ARG A 148 -0.38 17.90 10.39
N LEU A 149 0.94 17.81 10.30
CA LEU A 149 1.89 18.50 11.14
C LEU A 149 2.80 19.38 10.29
N THR A 150 3.23 20.52 10.84
CA THR A 150 4.41 21.22 10.33
C THR A 150 5.68 20.48 10.75
N ALA A 151 6.81 20.76 10.08
CA ALA A 151 8.10 20.21 10.48
C ALA A 151 8.44 20.55 11.94
N GLU A 152 8.16 21.77 12.38
CA GLU A 152 8.36 22.20 13.77
C GLU A 152 7.53 21.38 14.76
N GLN A 153 6.24 21.21 14.49
CA GLN A 153 5.34 20.41 15.33
C GLN A 153 5.80 18.95 15.39
N ALA A 154 6.18 18.38 14.25
CA ALA A 154 6.69 17.02 14.15
C ALA A 154 7.99 16.81 14.94
N LEU A 155 8.90 17.79 14.88
CA LEU A 155 10.16 17.76 15.65
C LEU A 155 9.93 18.01 17.16
N ALA A 156 8.87 18.70 17.54
CA ALA A 156 8.47 18.95 18.93
C ALA A 156 7.72 17.77 19.57
N LEU A 157 7.26 16.78 18.80
CA LEU A 157 6.59 15.58 19.34
C LEU A 157 7.42 14.92 20.44
N THR A 158 6.79 14.48 21.52
CA THR A 158 7.46 13.72 22.59
C THR A 158 6.66 12.46 22.88
N GLU A 159 7.36 11.41 23.28
CA GLU A 159 6.70 10.22 23.81
C GLU A 159 6.66 10.33 25.33
N PRO A 160 5.54 10.00 25.99
CA PRO A 160 5.51 9.91 27.43
C PRO A 160 6.55 8.87 27.87
N ARG A 161 7.49 9.28 28.73
CA ARG A 161 8.50 8.37 29.30
C ARG A 161 7.78 7.23 30.01
N SER A 162 7.82 6.02 29.45
CA SER A 162 7.42 4.84 30.17
C SER A 162 8.35 4.69 31.38
N ARG A 163 7.77 4.50 32.58
CA ARG A 163 8.52 4.41 33.85
C ARG A 163 9.40 3.15 33.98
N ALA A 164 9.59 2.37 32.92
CA ALA A 164 10.48 1.23 32.92
C ALA A 164 11.77 1.62 32.20
N ARG A 165 12.89 1.57 32.92
CA ARG A 165 14.22 1.40 32.33
C ARG A 165 14.17 0.05 31.59
N ALA A 166 13.88 0.07 30.30
CA ALA A 166 13.68 -1.14 29.53
C ALA A 166 14.54 -1.05 28.28
N VAL A 167 15.46 -2.00 28.18
CA VAL A 167 16.18 -2.35 26.94
C VAL A 167 15.15 -2.29 25.80
N GLU A 168 15.36 -1.40 24.84
CA GLU A 168 14.59 -1.38 23.59
C GLU A 168 14.64 -2.81 23.04
N PRO A 169 13.52 -3.53 22.93
CA PRO A 169 13.56 -4.95 22.66
C PRO A 169 14.26 -5.18 21.31
N GLU A 170 15.23 -6.10 21.31
CA GLU A 170 15.67 -6.70 20.06
C GLU A 170 14.46 -7.38 19.42
N PHE A 171 14.10 -6.88 18.24
CA PHE A 171 13.15 -7.48 17.29
C PHE A 171 11.80 -7.92 17.87
N VAL A 172 10.78 -7.06 17.74
CA VAL A 172 9.39 -7.55 17.70
C VAL A 172 9.06 -7.91 16.26
N GLU A 173 8.80 -9.19 16.01
CA GLU A 173 8.26 -9.66 14.73
C GLU A 173 6.81 -9.20 14.63
N MET A 174 6.59 -8.08 13.92
CA MET A 174 5.26 -7.53 13.69
C MET A 174 4.67 -8.15 12.42
N ALA A 175 3.37 -8.47 12.44
CA ALA A 175 2.61 -8.71 11.22
C ALA A 175 2.68 -7.46 10.31
N ASP A 176 2.51 -7.65 9.00
CA ASP A 176 2.68 -6.62 7.95
C ASP A 176 1.91 -5.31 8.22
N GLU A 177 0.86 -5.40 9.04
CA GLU A 177 0.15 -4.32 9.72
C GLU A 177 -0.37 -4.93 11.05
N PRO A 178 -0.37 -4.22 12.20
CA PRO A 178 -1.03 -4.74 13.39
C PRO A 178 -2.51 -5.06 13.10
N PRO A 179 -3.06 -6.16 13.66
CA PRO A 179 -4.42 -6.58 13.35
C PRO A 179 -5.43 -5.47 13.67
N ARG A 180 -6.07 -4.91 12.64
CA ARG A 180 -7.21 -4.01 12.82
C ARG A 180 -8.32 -4.76 13.55
N ALA A 181 -8.86 -4.15 14.60
CA ALA A 181 -9.91 -4.73 15.43
C ALA A 181 -10.97 -5.44 14.57
N VAL A 182 -11.17 -6.72 14.86
CA VAL A 182 -12.20 -7.53 14.23
C VAL A 182 -13.53 -6.99 14.72
N ARG A 183 -14.35 -6.43 13.82
CA ARG A 183 -15.77 -6.27 14.10
C ARG A 183 -16.29 -7.67 14.41
N LYS A 184 -16.64 -7.95 15.68
CA LYS A 184 -17.44 -9.13 16.02
C LYS A 184 -18.63 -9.12 15.08
N ALA A 185 -18.77 -10.17 14.27
CA ALA A 185 -19.98 -10.38 13.51
C ALA A 185 -21.14 -10.24 14.49
N ARG A 186 -22.08 -9.33 14.22
CA ARG A 186 -23.34 -9.30 14.95
C ARG A 186 -23.92 -10.69 14.83
N SER A 187 -24.12 -11.33 15.98
CA SER A 187 -24.73 -12.65 16.11
C SER A 187 -25.95 -12.70 15.19
N ALA A 188 -25.90 -13.60 14.19
CA ALA A 188 -27.03 -13.89 13.35
C ALA A 188 -28.17 -14.31 14.29
N LYS A 189 -29.24 -13.53 14.30
CA LYS A 189 -30.47 -13.85 15.02
C LYS A 189 -31.01 -15.13 14.41
N THR A 190 -31.07 -16.18 15.23
CA THR A 190 -31.60 -17.50 14.91
C THR A 190 -32.97 -17.38 14.26
N VAL A 191 -33.07 -17.74 12.98
CA VAL A 191 -34.35 -18.00 12.32
C VAL A 191 -34.53 -19.51 12.36
N ALA A 192 -35.61 -19.95 13.02
CA ALA A 192 -35.97 -21.35 13.15
C ALA A 192 -36.28 -21.98 11.77
N PRO A 193 -36.01 -23.29 11.59
CA PRO A 193 -36.26 -23.98 10.33
C PRO A 193 -37.74 -24.29 10.14
N ALA A 194 -38.26 -24.07 8.93
CA ALA A 194 -39.57 -24.56 8.50
C ALA A 194 -39.47 -26.02 8.01
N PRO A 195 -40.48 -26.87 8.24
CA PRO A 195 -40.39 -28.30 8.01
C PRO A 195 -40.61 -28.70 6.54
N GLU A 196 -40.01 -29.82 6.19
CA GLU A 196 -39.96 -30.50 4.90
C GLU A 196 -41.17 -31.44 4.73
N THR A 197 -41.87 -31.38 3.58
CA THR A 197 -42.61 -32.52 3.01
C THR A 197 -42.75 -32.39 1.48
N ALA A 198 -42.39 -33.46 0.77
CA ALA A 198 -42.50 -33.70 -0.68
C ALA A 198 -43.93 -34.20 -1.08
N PRO A 199 -44.23 -34.67 -2.32
CA PRO A 199 -43.51 -34.66 -3.60
C PRO A 199 -44.35 -34.17 -4.82
N ALA A 200 -43.75 -34.23 -6.01
CA ALA A 200 -44.25 -33.78 -7.33
C ALA A 200 -45.52 -34.47 -7.88
N PRO A 201 -46.15 -33.87 -8.91
CA PRO A 201 -46.58 -34.65 -10.07
C PRO A 201 -46.26 -34.01 -11.44
N ALA A 202 -46.40 -34.85 -12.47
CA ALA A 202 -45.83 -34.74 -13.81
C ALA A 202 -46.62 -33.87 -14.84
N ALA A 203 -45.84 -33.34 -15.79
CA ALA A 203 -46.04 -33.10 -17.22
C ALA A 203 -47.43 -32.73 -17.81
N LYS A 204 -47.48 -31.59 -18.53
CA LYS A 204 -48.21 -31.41 -19.81
C LYS A 204 -47.47 -30.47 -20.79
N LYS A 205 -47.67 -30.73 -22.08
CA LYS A 205 -46.89 -30.34 -23.28
C LYS A 205 -47.12 -28.90 -23.82
N ALA A 206 -46.05 -28.34 -24.45
CA ALA A 206 -45.94 -27.54 -25.71
C ALA A 206 -46.81 -26.24 -25.89
N PRO A 207 -46.50 -25.31 -26.84
CA PRO A 207 -45.55 -25.37 -27.95
C PRO A 207 -44.62 -24.15 -28.17
N THR A 208 -43.83 -24.32 -29.22
CA THR A 208 -42.76 -23.53 -29.85
C THR A 208 -43.03 -22.03 -30.11
N LYS A 209 -42.01 -21.20 -29.91
CA LYS A 209 -41.86 -19.90 -30.57
C LYS A 209 -40.52 -19.79 -31.29
N LYS A 210 -40.62 -19.59 -32.61
CA LYS A 210 -39.56 -19.19 -33.54
C LYS A 210 -38.77 -18.00 -32.99
N VAL A 211 -37.44 -18.07 -33.02
CA VAL A 211 -36.60 -16.86 -33.01
C VAL A 211 -35.83 -16.83 -34.32
N ALA A 212 -36.13 -15.82 -35.11
CA ALA A 212 -35.56 -15.55 -36.42
C ALA A 212 -34.11 -15.07 -36.27
N ALA A 213 -33.25 -15.60 -37.12
CA ALA A 213 -31.92 -15.07 -37.38
C ALA A 213 -32.03 -13.63 -37.92
N GLN A 214 -31.34 -12.69 -37.27
CA GLN A 214 -31.09 -11.36 -37.83
C GLN A 214 -29.59 -11.23 -38.11
N GLN A 215 -29.33 -10.95 -39.39
CA GLN A 215 -28.05 -10.67 -40.00
C GLN A 215 -27.50 -9.33 -39.49
N ALA A 216 -26.20 -9.28 -39.19
CA ALA A 216 -25.46 -8.04 -39.00
C ALA A 216 -24.78 -7.65 -40.33
N PRO A 217 -24.96 -6.41 -40.84
CA PRO A 217 -24.28 -5.97 -42.06
C PRO A 217 -22.89 -5.38 -41.78
N ALA A 218 -21.94 -5.74 -42.65
CA ALA A 218 -20.61 -5.15 -42.79
C ALA A 218 -20.66 -3.73 -43.40
N LYS A 219 -19.70 -2.88 -43.02
CA LYS A 219 -19.14 -1.66 -43.69
C LYS A 219 -18.26 -0.94 -42.64
N LYS A 220 -17.11 -0.31 -42.90
CA LYS A 220 -16.29 -0.01 -44.09
C LYS A 220 -14.91 0.46 -43.56
N ALA A 221 -13.84 0.16 -44.28
CA ALA A 221 -12.48 0.70 -44.06
C ALA A 221 -12.39 2.20 -44.41
N PRO A 222 -11.35 2.91 -43.94
CA PRO A 222 -10.83 4.09 -44.63
C PRO A 222 -9.42 3.84 -45.18
N ALA A 223 -9.20 4.25 -46.42
CA ALA A 223 -7.90 4.26 -47.08
C ALA A 223 -7.55 5.68 -47.58
N LYS A 224 -6.24 5.95 -47.50
CA LYS A 224 -5.38 6.88 -48.27
C LYS A 224 -5.14 8.32 -47.77
N LYS A 225 -3.86 8.51 -47.43
CA LYS A 225 -2.95 9.67 -47.62
C LYS A 225 -3.31 10.58 -48.80
N VAL A 226 -3.07 11.88 -48.66
CA VAL A 226 -2.00 12.68 -49.35
C VAL A 226 -2.22 14.16 -48.97
N ALA A 227 -1.18 14.83 -48.45
CA ALA A 227 -1.08 16.28 -48.48
C ALA A 227 0.40 16.66 -48.68
N ALA A 228 0.60 17.62 -49.57
CA ALA A 228 1.81 17.88 -50.31
C ALA A 228 2.82 18.78 -49.56
N ARG A 229 4.08 18.67 -49.97
CA ARG A 229 5.15 19.64 -49.75
C ARG A 229 4.82 20.97 -50.43
N LYS A 230 5.16 22.10 -49.80
CA LYS A 230 5.68 23.26 -50.55
C LYS A 230 6.70 24.00 -49.70
N ALA A 231 7.90 24.13 -50.26
CA ALA A 231 9.00 24.96 -49.80
C ALA A 231 8.76 26.43 -50.18
N ALA A 232 9.19 27.35 -49.33
CA ALA A 232 9.55 28.71 -49.71
C ALA A 232 10.72 29.18 -48.84
N ALA A 233 11.65 29.86 -49.50
CA ALA A 233 13.05 30.12 -49.13
C ALA A 233 13.24 31.34 -48.18
N PRO A 234 14.49 31.62 -47.74
CA PRO A 234 14.82 32.56 -46.65
C PRO A 234 15.25 33.97 -47.12
N LYS A 235 15.50 34.86 -46.13
CA LYS A 235 16.28 36.14 -46.10
C LYS A 235 15.48 37.45 -46.03
N PRO A 236 16.09 38.57 -45.58
CA PRO A 236 17.44 38.75 -45.02
C PRO A 236 17.54 38.72 -43.49
#